data_AF-A0A3M2E3U3-F1
#
_entry.id   AF-A0A3M2E3U3-F1
#
_cell.length_a   1.000
_cell.length_b   1.000
_cell.length_c   1.000
_cell.angle_alpha   90.00
_cell.angle_beta   90.00
_cell.angle_gamma   90.00
#
_symmetry.space_group_name_H-M   'P 1'
#
loop_
_entity.id
_entity.type
_entity.pdbx_description
1 polymer ?
#
loop_
_entity_poly.entity_id
_entity_poly.type
_entity_poly.pdbx_seq_one_letter_code
_entity_poly.pdbx_strand_id
1 'polypeptide(L)' 'MPMLKPGDKAPDFQVTAHDGSTVRLSDCAGKRVLLWFYPKADTPG' A
#
# COMPACT_ATOMS: atom_id res chain seq x y z
N MET A 1 -7.28 -9.10 -13.50
CA MET A 1 -7.41 -8.98 -12.03
C MET A 1 -8.71 -8.26 -11.73
N PRO A 2 -9.54 -8.72 -10.78
CA PRO A 2 -10.78 -8.04 -10.45
C PRO A 2 -10.51 -6.67 -9.85
N MET A 3 -11.32 -5.68 -10.21
CA MET A 3 -11.31 -4.36 -9.58
C MET A 3 -11.86 -4.49 -8.15
N LEU A 4 -11.14 -3.96 -7.16
CA LEU A 4 -11.54 -4.00 -5.76
C LEU A 4 -12.82 -3.17 -5.54
N LYS A 5 -13.71 -3.68 -4.70
CA LYS A 5 -14.95 -3.04 -4.28
C LYS A 5 -14.95 -2.81 -2.77
N PRO A 6 -15.74 -1.86 -2.27
CA PRO A 6 -15.92 -1.71 -0.82
C PRO A 6 -16.36 -3.02 -0.17
N GLY A 7 -15.71 -3.38 0.94
CA GLY A 7 -15.93 -4.63 1.67
C GLY A 7 -15.03 -5.79 1.24
N ASP A 8 -14.37 -5.70 0.08
CA ASP A 8 -13.38 -6.70 -0.31
C ASP A 8 -12.20 -6.70 0.68
N LYS A 9 -11.72 -7.90 1.01
CA LYS A 9 -10.47 -8.02 1.76
C LYS A 9 -9.32 -7.51 0.89
N ALA A 10 -8.52 -6.61 1.44
CA ALA A 10 -7.29 -6.15 0.78
C ALA A 10 -6.41 -7.35 0.40
N PRO A 11 -5.99 -7.47 -0.87
CA PRO A 11 -5.04 -8.50 -1.29
C PRO A 11 -3.72 -8.35 -0.52
N ASP A 12 -3.06 -9.48 -0.25
CA ASP A 12 -1.71 -9.42 0.32
C ASP A 12 -0.74 -8.84 -0.71
N PHE A 13 0.21 -8.05 -0.23
CA PHE A 13 1.24 -7.44 -1.07
C PHE A 13 2.52 -7.23 -0.28
N GLN A 14 3.62 -7.15 -1.02
CA GLN A 14 4.89 -6.65 -0.54
C GLN A 14 5.46 -5.65 -1.53
N VAL A 15 6.07 -4.59 -1.03
CA VAL A 15 6.74 -3.57 -1.84
C VAL A 15 8.10 -3.25 -1.24
N THR A 16 9.03 -2.84 -2.10
CA THR A 16 10.30 -2.25 -1.65
C THR A 16 10.08 -0.76 -1.43
N ALA A 17 10.39 -0.28 -0.23
CA ALA A 17 10.32 1.13 0.11
C ALA A 17 11.54 1.91 -0.43
N HIS A 18 11.50 3.23 -0.32
CA HIS A 18 12.55 4.13 -0.81
C HIS A 18 13.91 3.91 -0.12
N ASP A 19 13.91 3.36 1.09
CA ASP A 19 15.10 3.02 1.86
C ASP A 19 15.60 1.59 1.63
N GLY A 20 14.98 0.85 0.69
CA GLY A 20 15.31 -0.54 0.39
C GLY A 20 14.68 -1.57 1.34
N SER A 21 13.97 -1.15 2.39
CA SER A 21 13.25 -2.06 3.26
C SER A 21 12.06 -2.70 2.53
N THR A 22 11.66 -3.90 2.96
CA THR A 22 10.44 -4.54 2.47
C THR A 22 9.28 -4.23 3.40
N VAL A 23 8.19 -3.70 2.84
CA VAL A 23 6.94 -3.49 3.56
C VAL A 23 5.92 -4.51 3.09
N ARG A 24 5.32 -5.25 4.02
CA ARG A 24 4.21 -6.19 3.74
C ARG A 24 2.92 -5.69 4.38
N LEU A 25 1.78 -5.97 3.75
CA LEU A 25 0.49 -5.66 4.38
C LEU A 25 0.32 -6.42 5.71
N SER A 26 0.83 -7.65 5.80
CA SER A 26 0.78 -8.49 6.99
C SER A 26 1.54 -7.92 8.19
N ASP A 27 2.59 -7.12 7.97
CA ASP A 27 3.34 -6.44 9.04
C ASP A 27 2.47 -5.39 9.78
N CYS A 28 1.37 -4.95 9.16
CA CYS A 28 0.42 -3.98 9.70
C CYS A 28 -0.82 -4.63 10.36
N ALA A 29 -0.82 -5.95 10.58
CA ALA A 29 -1.95 -6.65 11.18
C ALA A 29 -2.40 -6.04 12.52
N GLY A 30 -3.72 -5.95 12.72
CA GLY A 30 -4.31 -5.34 13.92
C GLY A 30 -4.36 -3.81 13.93
N LYS A 31 -3.81 -3.14 12.91
CA LYS A 31 -3.88 -1.67 12.77
C LYS A 31 -4.83 -1.27 11.64
N ARG A 32 -5.41 -0.08 11.74
CA ARG A 32 -6.09 0.55 10.60
C ARG A 32 -5.04 1.15 9.67
N VAL A 33 -5.11 0.85 8.38
CA VAL A 33 -4.14 1.26 7.36
C VAL A 33 -4.87 2.01 6.26
N LEU A 34 -4.31 3.13 5.81
CA LEU A 34 -4.74 3.87 4.63
C LEU A 34 -3.68 3.69 3.54
N LEU A 35 -4.07 3.15 2.39
CA LEU A 35 -3.21 3.03 1.20
C LEU A 35 -3.60 4.10 0.19
N TRP A 36 -2.63 4.89 -0.24
CA TRP A 36 -2.81 6.01 -1.18
C TRP A 36 -1.74 5.94 -2.26
N PHE A 37 -2.11 6.26 -3.50
CA PHE A 37 -1.20 6.31 -4.65
C PHE A 37 -1.09 7.75 -5.17
N TYR A 38 0.13 8.18 -5.50
CA TYR A 38 0.40 9.45 -6.15
C TYR A 38 1.35 9.23 -7.35
N PRO A 39 1.29 10.06 -8.42
CA PRO A 39 2.06 9.82 -9.64
C PRO A 39 3.58 9.98 -9.46
N LYS A 40 4.00 11.00 -8.69
CA LYS A 40 5.41 11.33 -8.47
C LYS A 40 5.61 12.01 -7.11
N ALA A 41 6.66 11.61 -6.40
CA ALA A 41 7.10 12.24 -5.16
C ALA A 41 7.91 13.50 -5.46
N ASP A 42 8.05 14.39 -4.47
CA ASP A 42 9.00 15.51 -4.50
C ASP A 42 8.84 16.44 -5.72
N THR A 43 7.59 16.69 -6.13
CA THR A 43 7.27 17.68 -7.16
C THR A 43 6.93 19.03 -6.53
N PRO A 44 7.39 20.17 -7.10
CA PRO A 44 7.09 21.51 -6.57
C PRO A 44 5.59 21.86 -6.55
N GLY A 45 4.79 21.22 -7.41
CA GLY A 45 3.44 21.67 -7.77
C GLY A 45 3.47 22.61 -8.95
#